data_AF-A0A1J4L0B6-F1
#
_entry.id   AF-A0A1J4L0B6-F1
#
_cell.length_a   1.000
_cell.length_b   1.000
_cell.length_c   1.000
_cell.angle_alpha   90.00
_cell.angle_beta   90.00
_cell.angle_gamma   90.00
#
_symmetry.space_group_name_H-M   'P 1'
#
loop_
_entity.id
_entity.type
_entity.pdbx_description
1 polymer ?
#
loop_
_entity_poly.entity_id
_entity_poly.type
_entity_poly.pdbx_seq_one_letter_code
_entity_poly.pdbx_strand_id
1 'polypeptide(L)'
;MTNLHFDAEGKFRILTFSDIHAKDEVDTKSISLIKAAINLSKPHLIVLLGDQLGYLHNVNNDIQNSIANFMAPITASGIPFALVFGNHDPGVGMSLEDQMKIYQSYPNCLAENGPEEISGCGNYNLLIKDSKQEKTIFNIWFADSGSSDSEYIKPDQVEWYNQKTKKLSEELNEGKPIKSIWFQHRAVEEIYQLFDKNDFPIHTTSISKGYEYGYFLSEKPDIHFDPTGVFLEGPDIIYFEEKKSHLYSKWVENNDVICACFGHNHGNSFLGYTKDGIGLGFDSTAGWLVTYSFPGLDRGARLFEINEKDTSTFYTQMLYYGQIVPDAKIDLLTRMITYGNLQNAFIFLRSTLIPRPLQKYIGKKILEKLKNRLCPEHLR
;
A
#
# COMPACT_ATOMS: atom_id res chain seq x y z
N MET A 1 6.87 -26.97 -6.14
CA MET A 1 7.01 -25.62 -5.58
C MET A 1 7.30 -24.68 -6.73
N THR A 2 6.57 -23.58 -6.83
CA THR A 2 6.82 -22.54 -7.83
C THR A 2 8.13 -21.84 -7.48
N ASN A 3 9.12 -21.87 -8.37
CA ASN A 3 10.36 -21.12 -8.19
C ASN A 3 10.17 -19.72 -8.75
N LEU A 4 10.24 -18.69 -7.91
CA LEU A 4 10.24 -17.31 -8.37
C LEU A 4 11.63 -16.95 -8.91
N HIS A 5 11.68 -16.40 -10.11
CA HIS A 5 12.92 -15.97 -10.74
C HIS A 5 12.69 -14.77 -11.66
N PHE A 6 13.73 -14.00 -11.93
CA PHE A 6 13.71 -12.94 -12.96
C PHE A 6 13.42 -13.55 -14.34
N ASP A 7 12.75 -12.80 -15.23
CA ASP A 7 12.53 -13.22 -16.61
C ASP A 7 13.82 -13.21 -17.44
N ALA A 8 13.74 -13.65 -18.70
CA ALA A 8 14.89 -13.69 -19.61
C ALA A 8 15.47 -12.28 -19.90
N GLU A 9 14.67 -11.23 -19.68
CA GLU A 9 15.09 -9.84 -19.76
C GLU A 9 15.73 -9.32 -18.46
N GLY A 10 15.81 -10.16 -17.43
CA GLY A 10 16.36 -9.82 -16.12
C GLY A 10 15.43 -8.92 -15.32
N LYS A 11 14.10 -9.04 -15.49
CA LYS A 11 13.09 -8.26 -14.77
C LYS A 11 12.24 -9.14 -13.87
N PHE A 12 11.89 -8.61 -12.70
CA PHE A 12 10.90 -9.22 -11.82
C PHE A 12 9.82 -8.19 -11.50
N ARG A 13 8.55 -8.58 -11.66
CA ARG A 13 7.40 -7.67 -11.57
C ARG A 13 6.47 -8.11 -10.46
N ILE A 14 6.16 -7.21 -9.55
CA ILE A 14 5.23 -7.45 -8.44
C ILE A 14 4.05 -6.50 -8.62
N LEU A 15 2.84 -7.03 -8.71
CA LEU A 15 1.62 -6.24 -8.76
C LEU A 15 0.90 -6.35 -7.43
N THR A 16 0.67 -5.22 -6.76
CA THR A 16 -0.04 -5.18 -5.48
C THR A 16 -1.49 -4.77 -5.68
N PHE A 17 -2.35 -5.29 -4.81
CA PHE A 17 -3.71 -4.78 -4.61
C PHE A 17 -3.94 -4.66 -3.11
N SER A 18 -4.25 -3.47 -2.63
CA SER A 18 -4.59 -3.23 -1.24
C SER A 18 -6.08 -2.98 -1.06
N ASP A 19 -6.61 -3.25 0.14
CA ASP A 19 -7.90 -2.76 0.59
C ASP A 19 -9.02 -3.05 -0.43
N ILE A 20 -9.14 -4.33 -0.80
CA ILE A 20 -10.24 -4.80 -1.67
C ILE A 20 -11.56 -4.70 -0.89
N HIS A 21 -11.51 -4.97 0.43
CA HIS A 21 -12.67 -5.01 1.31
C HIS A 21 -13.86 -5.74 0.69
N ALA A 22 -13.59 -6.95 0.18
CA ALA A 22 -14.58 -7.76 -0.51
C ALA A 22 -15.74 -8.15 0.42
N LYS A 23 -16.89 -8.34 -0.22
CA LYS A 23 -18.11 -8.90 0.36
C LYS A 23 -18.58 -10.05 -0.53
N ASP A 24 -19.64 -10.72 -0.12
CA ASP A 24 -20.33 -11.74 -0.90
C ASP A 24 -20.97 -11.17 -2.19
N GLU A 25 -21.31 -9.87 -2.20
CA GLU A 25 -21.68 -9.13 -3.40
C GLU A 25 -20.51 -9.05 -4.40
N VAL A 26 -20.83 -9.26 -5.69
CA VAL A 26 -19.85 -9.20 -6.77
C VAL A 26 -19.50 -7.75 -7.12
N ASP A 27 -18.29 -7.33 -6.74
CA ASP A 27 -17.73 -6.04 -7.14
C ASP A 27 -17.14 -6.07 -8.57
N THR A 28 -17.99 -5.82 -9.56
CA THR A 28 -17.58 -5.84 -10.97
C THR A 28 -16.49 -4.82 -11.32
N LYS A 29 -16.40 -3.70 -10.59
CA LYS A 29 -15.36 -2.67 -10.84
C LYS A 29 -14.01 -3.12 -10.31
N SER A 30 -13.95 -3.60 -9.06
CA SER A 30 -12.74 -4.20 -8.48
C SER A 30 -12.23 -5.36 -9.33
N ILE A 31 -13.12 -6.25 -9.76
CA ILE A 31 -12.75 -7.37 -10.63
C ILE A 31 -12.20 -6.89 -11.98
N SER A 32 -12.78 -5.83 -12.57
CA SER A 32 -12.30 -5.26 -13.83
C SER A 32 -10.95 -4.57 -13.69
N LEU A 33 -10.73 -3.86 -12.57
CA LEU A 33 -9.44 -3.29 -12.21
C LEU A 33 -8.37 -4.38 -12.12
N ILE A 34 -8.62 -5.42 -11.33
CA ILE A 34 -7.70 -6.54 -11.12
C ILE A 34 -7.33 -7.19 -12.46
N LYS A 35 -8.34 -7.51 -13.29
CA LYS A 35 -8.11 -8.09 -14.63
C LYS A 35 -7.25 -7.19 -15.52
N ALA A 36 -7.59 -5.91 -15.59
CA ALA A 36 -6.89 -4.97 -16.45
C ALA A 36 -5.44 -4.74 -16.00
N ALA A 37 -5.21 -4.59 -14.68
CA ALA A 37 -3.88 -4.41 -14.11
C ALA A 37 -3.00 -5.66 -14.36
N ILE A 38 -3.53 -6.86 -14.16
CA ILE A 38 -2.82 -8.12 -14.47
C ILE A 38 -2.46 -8.19 -15.96
N ASN A 39 -3.42 -7.96 -16.85
CA ASN A 39 -3.21 -8.04 -18.29
C ASN A 39 -2.19 -7.02 -18.81
N LEU A 40 -2.22 -5.80 -18.27
CA LEU A 40 -1.32 -4.73 -18.67
C LEU A 40 0.11 -4.99 -18.18
N SER A 41 0.26 -5.35 -16.90
CA SER A 41 1.57 -5.42 -16.25
C SER A 41 2.29 -6.76 -16.40
N LYS A 42 1.55 -7.85 -16.65
CA LYS A 42 2.09 -9.22 -16.74
C LYS A 42 3.06 -9.53 -15.60
N PRO A 43 2.60 -9.50 -14.34
CA PRO A 43 3.48 -9.63 -13.19
C PRO A 43 4.00 -11.05 -13.03
N HIS A 44 5.11 -11.18 -12.30
CA HIS A 44 5.65 -12.46 -11.87
C HIS A 44 5.07 -12.91 -10.53
N LEU A 45 4.58 -11.96 -9.73
CA LEU A 45 3.95 -12.19 -8.44
C LEU A 45 2.82 -11.17 -8.23
N ILE A 46 1.67 -11.63 -7.74
CA ILE A 46 0.60 -10.77 -7.24
C ILE A 46 0.68 -10.73 -5.71
N VAL A 47 0.54 -9.56 -5.11
CA VAL A 47 0.54 -9.39 -3.65
C VAL A 47 -0.78 -8.75 -3.21
N LEU A 48 -1.50 -9.42 -2.32
CA LEU A 48 -2.68 -8.85 -1.65
C LEU A 48 -2.22 -8.18 -0.35
N LEU A 49 -2.35 -6.86 -0.27
CA LEU A 49 -1.68 -6.03 0.73
C LEU A 49 -2.56 -5.70 1.94
N GLY A 50 -3.25 -6.71 2.47
CA GLY A 50 -4.16 -6.59 3.61
C GLY A 50 -5.55 -6.05 3.27
N ASP A 51 -6.46 -6.19 4.22
CA ASP A 51 -7.87 -5.81 4.15
C ASP A 51 -8.55 -6.36 2.89
N GLN A 52 -8.39 -7.68 2.70
CA GLN A 52 -9.07 -8.37 1.62
C GLN A 52 -10.57 -8.42 1.89
N LEU A 53 -10.99 -8.54 3.14
CA LEU A 53 -12.39 -8.63 3.55
C LEU A 53 -12.82 -7.37 4.31
N GLY A 54 -14.00 -6.84 3.97
CA GLY A 54 -14.54 -5.66 4.65
C GLY A 54 -15.18 -5.96 6.00
N TYR A 55 -15.62 -4.93 6.73
CA TYR A 55 -16.42 -5.08 7.95
C TYR A 55 -17.71 -5.87 7.68
N LEU A 56 -17.69 -7.18 7.91
CA LEU A 56 -18.87 -8.05 7.85
C LEU A 56 -19.67 -7.95 9.16
N HIS A 57 -19.89 -6.73 9.65
CA HIS A 57 -20.79 -6.47 10.78
C HIS A 57 -22.21 -6.56 10.26
N ASN A 58 -22.76 -7.79 10.27
CA ASN A 58 -24.18 -8.19 10.23
C ASN A 58 -24.42 -9.34 9.25
N VAL A 59 -24.51 -10.55 9.83
CA VAL A 59 -25.33 -11.72 9.44
C VAL A 59 -24.98 -12.45 8.12
N ASN A 60 -24.62 -13.74 8.22
CA ASN A 60 -24.64 -14.75 7.14
C ASN A 60 -23.72 -14.53 5.92
N ASN A 61 -22.68 -13.70 6.00
CA ASN A 61 -21.79 -13.50 4.85
C ASN A 61 -20.90 -14.72 4.59
N ASP A 62 -20.96 -15.21 3.36
CA ASP A 62 -20.14 -16.33 2.88
C ASP A 62 -18.72 -15.82 2.60
N ILE A 63 -17.82 -16.02 3.57
CA ILE A 63 -16.39 -15.65 3.47
C ILE A 63 -15.74 -16.33 2.26
N GLN A 64 -16.12 -17.58 1.96
CA GLN A 64 -15.56 -18.30 0.82
C GLN A 64 -15.99 -17.64 -0.50
N ASN A 65 -17.26 -17.27 -0.64
CA ASN A 65 -17.73 -16.53 -1.82
C ASN A 65 -17.09 -15.13 -1.91
N SER A 66 -16.94 -14.44 -0.78
CA SER A 66 -16.30 -13.11 -0.74
C SER A 66 -14.87 -13.18 -1.25
N ILE A 67 -14.10 -14.17 -0.81
CA ILE A 67 -12.74 -14.46 -1.31
C ILE A 67 -12.79 -14.87 -2.78
N ALA A 68 -13.69 -15.78 -3.16
CA ALA A 68 -13.78 -16.30 -4.52
C ALA A 68 -14.05 -15.21 -5.56
N ASN A 69 -14.84 -14.18 -5.23
CA ASN A 69 -15.19 -13.10 -6.14
C ASN A 69 -13.96 -12.37 -6.70
N PHE A 70 -13.06 -11.90 -5.83
CA PHE A 70 -11.86 -11.19 -6.26
C PHE A 70 -10.70 -12.14 -6.63
N MET A 71 -10.67 -13.35 -6.07
CA MET A 71 -9.68 -14.36 -6.43
C MET A 71 -9.89 -14.92 -7.83
N ALA A 72 -11.12 -14.96 -8.35
CA ALA A 72 -11.42 -15.49 -9.68
C ALA A 72 -10.49 -14.96 -10.81
N PRO A 73 -10.30 -13.64 -10.99
CA PRO A 73 -9.34 -13.13 -11.98
C PRO A 73 -7.87 -13.42 -11.66
N ILE A 74 -7.50 -13.47 -10.37
CA ILE A 74 -6.13 -13.76 -9.92
C ILE A 74 -5.78 -15.21 -10.25
N THR A 75 -6.61 -16.15 -9.82
CA THR A 75 -6.42 -17.59 -10.08
C THR A 75 -6.46 -17.89 -11.57
N ALA A 76 -7.37 -17.28 -12.34
CA ALA A 76 -7.46 -17.48 -13.77
C ALA A 76 -6.20 -17.00 -14.54
N SER A 77 -5.42 -16.09 -13.98
CA SER A 77 -4.17 -15.62 -14.60
C SER A 77 -3.04 -16.66 -14.57
N GLY A 78 -3.11 -17.64 -13.66
CA GLY A 78 -2.04 -18.62 -13.43
C GLY A 78 -0.78 -18.04 -12.76
N ILE A 79 -0.77 -16.75 -12.42
CA ILE A 79 0.35 -16.07 -11.75
C ILE A 79 0.33 -16.44 -10.26
N PRO A 80 1.48 -16.73 -9.64
CA PRO A 80 1.52 -16.97 -8.20
C PRO A 80 1.13 -15.71 -7.42
N PHE A 81 0.53 -15.91 -6.26
CA PHE A 81 0.13 -14.82 -5.39
C PHE A 81 0.54 -15.07 -3.94
N ALA A 82 0.77 -13.98 -3.22
CA ALA A 82 1.06 -13.94 -1.80
C ALA A 82 0.17 -12.89 -1.13
N LEU A 83 0.07 -12.91 0.19
CA LEU A 83 -0.75 -11.94 0.94
C LEU A 83 -0.20 -11.63 2.33
N VAL A 84 -0.48 -10.42 2.80
CA VAL A 84 -0.51 -10.08 4.22
C VAL A 84 -1.95 -9.80 4.62
N PHE A 85 -2.25 -9.95 5.91
CA PHE A 85 -3.52 -9.53 6.47
C PHE A 85 -3.48 -8.06 6.89
N GLY A 86 -4.65 -7.43 6.84
CA GLY A 86 -4.91 -6.10 7.37
C GLY A 86 -5.70 -6.14 8.66
N ASN A 87 -6.01 -4.97 9.21
CA ASN A 87 -6.68 -4.86 10.50
C ASN A 87 -8.17 -5.21 10.46
N HIS A 88 -8.79 -5.24 9.29
CA HIS A 88 -10.19 -5.66 9.15
C HIS A 88 -10.34 -7.17 8.99
N ASP A 89 -9.33 -7.87 8.48
CA ASP A 89 -9.41 -9.29 8.17
C ASP A 89 -9.74 -10.16 9.41
N PRO A 90 -9.24 -9.90 10.64
CA PRO A 90 -9.66 -10.65 11.82
C PRO A 90 -11.12 -10.40 12.25
N GLY A 91 -11.71 -9.27 11.83
CA GLY A 91 -13.03 -8.80 12.26
C GLY A 91 -14.22 -9.50 11.61
N VAL A 92 -13.98 -10.52 10.78
CA VAL A 92 -15.01 -11.18 9.95
C VAL A 92 -15.61 -12.44 10.57
N GLY A 93 -15.17 -12.83 11.77
CA GLY A 93 -15.66 -14.03 12.46
C GLY A 93 -14.97 -15.34 12.06
N MET A 94 -13.80 -15.26 11.42
CA MET A 94 -12.91 -16.39 11.10
C MET A 94 -11.47 -16.03 11.46
N SER A 95 -10.71 -16.95 12.05
CA SER A 95 -9.30 -16.68 12.39
C SER A 95 -8.46 -16.46 11.14
N LEU A 96 -7.36 -15.73 11.27
CA LEU A 96 -6.44 -15.50 10.16
C LEU A 96 -5.85 -16.80 9.61
N GLU A 97 -5.57 -17.78 10.47
CA GLU A 97 -5.05 -19.09 10.07
C GLU A 97 -6.08 -19.89 9.27
N ASP A 98 -7.37 -19.79 9.60
CA ASP A 98 -8.43 -20.44 8.85
C ASP A 98 -8.69 -19.72 7.51
N GLN A 99 -8.59 -18.40 7.48
CA GLN A 99 -8.58 -17.63 6.23
C GLN A 99 -7.37 -18.00 5.36
N MET A 100 -6.18 -18.12 5.95
CA MET A 100 -4.96 -18.54 5.26
C MET A 100 -5.13 -19.92 4.62
N LYS A 101 -5.77 -20.89 5.30
CA LYS A 101 -6.10 -22.20 4.70
C LYS A 101 -7.00 -22.07 3.47
N ILE A 102 -7.94 -21.13 3.46
CA ILE A 102 -8.77 -20.87 2.26
C ILE A 102 -7.89 -20.36 1.13
N TYR A 103 -7.04 -19.36 1.37
CA TYR A 103 -6.11 -18.85 0.34
C TYR A 103 -5.16 -19.93 -0.17
N GLN A 104 -4.59 -20.74 0.72
CA GLN A 104 -3.71 -21.86 0.40
C GLN A 104 -4.39 -22.98 -0.40
N SER A 105 -5.73 -23.04 -0.39
CA SER A 105 -6.48 -23.97 -1.24
C SER A 105 -6.49 -23.57 -2.72
N TYR A 106 -6.22 -22.29 -3.05
CA TYR A 106 -6.10 -21.83 -4.42
C TYR A 106 -4.74 -22.25 -5.01
N PRO A 107 -4.70 -22.65 -6.29
CA PRO A 107 -3.44 -22.96 -6.94
C PRO A 107 -2.55 -21.72 -7.00
N ASN A 108 -1.24 -21.95 -6.91
CA ASN A 108 -0.20 -20.91 -6.95
C ASN A 108 -0.22 -19.92 -5.78
N CYS A 109 -0.93 -20.20 -4.68
CA CYS A 109 -0.74 -19.48 -3.43
C CYS A 109 0.67 -19.76 -2.87
N LEU A 110 1.39 -18.71 -2.52
CA LEU A 110 2.70 -18.74 -1.87
C LEU A 110 2.66 -18.19 -0.44
N ALA A 111 1.48 -17.84 0.07
CA ALA A 111 1.31 -17.31 1.41
C ALA A 111 1.46 -18.41 2.47
N GLU A 112 2.15 -18.08 3.56
CA GLU A 112 2.41 -18.99 4.67
C GLU A 112 1.94 -18.35 5.98
N ASN A 113 1.53 -19.16 6.96
CA ASN A 113 1.23 -18.65 8.31
C ASN A 113 2.49 -18.02 8.95
N GLY A 114 3.67 -18.53 8.60
CA GLY A 114 4.93 -18.21 9.27
C GLY A 114 5.25 -19.16 10.42
N PRO A 115 6.34 -18.90 11.16
CA PRO A 115 6.72 -19.67 12.35
C PRO A 115 5.66 -19.59 13.45
N GLU A 116 5.35 -20.71 14.11
CA GLU A 116 4.38 -20.77 15.20
C GLU A 116 4.89 -20.09 16.49
N GLU A 117 6.20 -19.89 16.60
CA GLU A 117 6.85 -19.35 17.80
C GLU A 117 6.87 -17.81 17.85
N ILE A 118 6.38 -17.14 16.82
CA ILE A 118 6.33 -15.68 16.76
C ILE A 118 4.89 -15.17 16.67
N SER A 119 4.69 -13.93 17.08
CA SER A 119 3.41 -13.25 17.06
C SER A 119 2.88 -13.04 15.64
N GLY A 120 1.56 -13.16 15.48
CA GLY A 120 0.83 -12.86 14.24
C GLY A 120 0.74 -14.02 13.25
N CYS A 121 0.03 -13.79 12.15
CA CYS A 121 -0.19 -14.74 11.06
C CYS A 121 0.15 -14.09 9.72
N GLY A 122 0.96 -14.75 8.89
CA GLY A 122 1.43 -14.18 7.63
C GLY A 122 2.84 -13.60 7.69
N ASN A 123 3.69 -14.07 8.61
CA ASN A 123 5.10 -13.67 8.71
C ASN A 123 6.01 -14.62 7.93
N TYR A 124 6.41 -14.26 6.72
CA TYR A 124 7.20 -15.13 5.85
C TYR A 124 8.02 -14.33 4.84
N ASN A 125 8.82 -15.04 4.04
CA ASN A 125 9.62 -14.42 3.00
C ASN A 125 9.68 -15.30 1.75
N LEU A 126 9.75 -14.67 0.58
CA LEU A 126 9.88 -15.35 -0.70
C LEU A 126 11.21 -14.98 -1.36
N LEU A 127 12.00 -16.01 -1.66
CA LEU A 127 13.31 -15.86 -2.31
C LEU A 127 13.17 -15.86 -3.83
N ILE A 128 13.84 -14.92 -4.49
CA ILE A 128 13.82 -14.77 -5.94
C ILE A 128 15.20 -15.10 -6.50
N LYS A 129 15.22 -16.03 -7.45
CA LYS A 129 16.44 -16.41 -8.17
C LYS A 129 16.70 -15.52 -9.36
N ASP A 130 17.95 -15.43 -9.78
CA ASP A 130 18.37 -14.84 -11.05
C ASP A 130 17.66 -15.47 -12.27
N SER A 131 17.78 -14.84 -13.45
CA SER A 131 17.12 -15.31 -14.68
C SER A 131 17.54 -16.72 -15.11
N LYS A 132 18.71 -17.18 -14.64
CA LYS A 132 19.25 -18.53 -14.87
C LYS A 132 18.76 -19.57 -13.86
N GLN A 133 18.10 -19.13 -12.79
CA GLN A 133 17.63 -19.95 -11.67
C GLN A 133 18.76 -20.64 -10.88
N GLU A 134 19.96 -20.07 -10.92
CA GLU A 134 21.19 -20.60 -10.31
C GLU A 134 21.42 -19.99 -8.92
N LYS A 135 21.20 -18.68 -8.76
CA LYS A 135 21.47 -17.96 -7.51
C LYS A 135 20.26 -17.19 -7.00
N THR A 136 20.00 -17.24 -5.70
CA THR A 136 19.07 -16.31 -5.03
C THR A 136 19.71 -14.94 -4.89
N ILE A 137 19.08 -13.92 -5.47
CA ILE A 137 19.63 -12.55 -5.53
C ILE A 137 18.70 -11.48 -4.99
N PHE A 138 17.45 -11.84 -4.67
CA PHE A 138 16.48 -10.92 -4.11
C PHE A 138 15.54 -11.64 -3.12
N ASN A 139 14.96 -10.89 -2.20
CA ASN A 139 14.02 -11.39 -1.22
C ASN A 139 12.77 -10.49 -1.14
N ILE A 140 11.64 -11.06 -0.75
CA ILE A 140 10.41 -10.30 -0.49
C ILE A 140 9.94 -10.69 0.90
N TRP A 141 9.74 -9.71 1.77
CA TRP A 141 9.24 -9.89 3.12
C TRP A 141 7.74 -9.64 3.19
N PHE A 142 7.04 -10.47 3.97
CA PHE A 142 5.63 -10.35 4.29
C PHE A 142 5.50 -10.39 5.81
N ALA A 143 4.84 -9.41 6.39
CA ALA A 143 4.70 -9.32 7.84
C ALA A 143 3.30 -8.95 8.28
N ASP A 144 2.85 -9.61 9.35
CA ASP A 144 1.63 -9.23 10.07
C ASP A 144 1.90 -7.96 10.87
N SER A 145 1.27 -6.86 10.45
CA SER A 145 1.40 -5.56 11.13
C SER A 145 0.43 -5.36 12.29
N GLY A 146 -0.42 -6.35 12.60
CA GLY A 146 -1.39 -6.30 13.69
C GLY A 146 -2.71 -5.63 13.33
N SER A 147 -3.74 -5.89 14.15
CA SER A 147 -5.14 -5.58 13.84
C SER A 147 -5.80 -4.52 14.71
N SER A 148 -5.13 -4.12 15.79
CA SER A 148 -5.63 -3.12 16.74
C SER A 148 -4.62 -2.02 16.94
N ASP A 149 -5.05 -0.88 17.47
CA ASP A 149 -4.18 0.24 17.86
C ASP A 149 -3.17 -0.11 18.97
N SER A 150 -3.16 -1.36 19.44
CA SER A 150 -2.23 -1.89 20.44
C SER A 150 -1.29 -2.98 19.89
N GLU A 151 -1.50 -3.37 18.63
CA GLU A 151 -0.78 -4.43 17.93
C GLU A 151 -0.01 -3.82 16.76
N TYR A 152 1.30 -3.80 16.96
CA TYR A 152 2.36 -3.46 16.02
C TYR A 152 3.18 -4.71 15.79
N ILE A 153 4.07 -4.69 14.79
CA ILE A 153 5.08 -5.73 14.61
C ILE A 153 5.85 -5.91 15.92
N LYS A 154 5.68 -7.08 16.53
CA LYS A 154 6.15 -7.37 17.88
C LYS A 154 7.66 -7.63 17.89
N PRO A 155 8.35 -7.47 19.04
CA PRO A 155 9.80 -7.66 19.13
C PRO A 155 10.29 -9.05 18.68
N ASP A 156 9.50 -10.10 18.88
CA ASP A 156 9.78 -11.46 18.41
C ASP A 156 9.76 -11.59 16.88
N GLN A 157 8.81 -10.93 16.20
CA GLN A 157 8.79 -10.83 14.73
C GLN A 157 10.05 -10.10 14.21
N VAL A 158 10.47 -9.02 14.87
CA VAL A 158 11.68 -8.27 14.50
C VAL A 158 12.95 -9.11 14.72
N GLU A 159 13.03 -9.86 15.81
CA GLU A 159 14.16 -10.74 16.08
C GLU A 159 14.19 -11.92 15.10
N TRP A 160 13.05 -12.51 14.76
CA TRP A 160 12.95 -13.53 13.71
C TRP A 160 13.46 -13.01 12.37
N TYR A 161 13.00 -11.83 11.95
CA TYR A 161 13.47 -11.18 10.73
C TYR A 161 15.00 -11.00 10.76
N ASN A 162 15.53 -10.45 11.87
CA ASN A 162 16.96 -10.20 12.03
C ASN A 162 17.79 -11.49 11.94
N GLN A 163 17.36 -12.56 12.60
CA GLN A 163 18.01 -13.88 12.54
C GLN A 163 17.94 -14.47 11.13
N LYS A 164 16.78 -14.38 10.49
CA LYS A 164 16.55 -14.89 9.14
C LYS A 164 17.39 -14.14 8.11
N THR A 165 17.49 -12.81 8.17
CA THR A 165 18.35 -12.01 7.28
C THR A 165 19.82 -12.40 7.40
N LYS A 166 20.34 -12.60 8.63
CA LYS A 166 21.71 -13.05 8.85
C LYS A 166 21.95 -14.42 8.23
N LYS A 167 21.08 -15.38 8.52
CA LYS A 167 21.14 -16.74 7.95
C LYS A 167 21.12 -16.72 6.43
N LEU A 168 20.19 -15.98 5.81
CA LEU A 168 20.09 -15.88 4.35
C LEU A 168 21.35 -15.25 3.74
N SER A 169 21.91 -14.22 4.37
CA SER A 169 23.12 -13.55 3.89
C SER A 169 24.33 -14.50 3.94
N GLU A 170 24.50 -15.24 5.03
CA GLU A 170 25.58 -16.22 5.21
C GLU A 170 25.45 -17.40 4.22
N GLU A 171 24.25 -17.97 4.09
CA GLU A 171 24.01 -19.17 3.28
C GLU A 171 23.99 -18.90 1.78
N LEU A 172 23.55 -17.72 1.34
CA LEU A 172 23.22 -17.47 -0.07
C LEU A 172 24.02 -16.33 -0.72
N ASN A 173 24.73 -15.51 0.07
CA ASN A 173 25.40 -14.31 -0.47
C ASN A 173 26.70 -13.93 0.25
N GLU A 174 27.47 -14.90 0.72
CA GLU A 174 28.81 -14.70 1.31
C GLU A 174 28.81 -13.69 2.48
N GLY A 175 27.75 -13.71 3.28
CA GLY A 175 27.56 -12.78 4.41
C GLY A 175 27.12 -11.37 4.01
N LYS A 176 26.94 -11.07 2.71
CA LYS A 176 26.43 -9.77 2.25
C LYS A 176 24.90 -9.75 2.25
N PRO A 177 24.26 -8.62 2.61
CA PRO A 177 22.81 -8.50 2.56
C PRO A 177 22.23 -8.82 1.17
N ILE A 178 21.12 -9.55 1.14
CA ILE A 178 20.31 -9.75 -0.07
C ILE A 178 19.26 -8.66 -0.11
N LYS A 179 19.23 -7.86 -1.18
CA LYS A 179 18.27 -6.76 -1.29
C LYS A 179 16.83 -7.28 -1.33
N SER A 180 15.92 -6.49 -0.78
CA SER A 180 14.54 -6.91 -0.59
C SER A 180 13.50 -5.78 -0.58
N ILE A 181 12.26 -6.14 -0.89
CA ILE A 181 11.08 -5.30 -0.66
C ILE A 181 10.26 -5.89 0.49
N TRP A 182 9.69 -5.01 1.31
CA TRP A 182 8.84 -5.35 2.44
C TRP A 182 7.37 -5.01 2.17
N PHE A 183 6.48 -5.97 2.43
CA PHE A 183 5.04 -5.79 2.38
C PHE A 183 4.43 -6.03 3.76
N GLN A 184 3.67 -5.06 4.22
CA GLN A 184 2.83 -5.16 5.42
C GLN A 184 1.65 -4.20 5.25
N HIS A 185 0.56 -4.38 5.99
CA HIS A 185 -0.63 -3.56 5.77
C HIS A 185 -0.53 -2.16 6.39
N ARG A 186 -0.22 -2.03 7.67
CA ARG A 186 -0.08 -0.74 8.36
C ARG A 186 1.34 -0.19 8.23
N ALA A 187 1.52 1.12 8.09
CA ALA A 187 2.84 1.73 7.89
C ALA A 187 3.71 1.77 9.16
N VAL A 188 5.02 1.93 8.97
CA VAL A 188 5.97 2.27 10.04
C VAL A 188 5.96 3.78 10.32
N GLU A 189 6.30 4.19 11.54
CA GLU A 189 6.28 5.60 11.96
C GLU A 189 7.21 6.48 11.10
N GLU A 190 8.29 5.92 10.57
CA GLU A 190 9.27 6.63 9.75
C GLU A 190 8.71 7.14 8.42
N ILE A 191 7.49 6.73 8.04
CA ILE A 191 6.74 7.35 6.94
C ILE A 191 6.59 8.87 7.15
N TYR A 192 6.52 9.33 8.40
CA TYR A 192 6.43 10.75 8.75
C TYR A 192 7.70 11.55 8.42
N GLN A 193 8.83 10.89 8.12
CA GLN A 193 10.03 11.59 7.65
C GLN A 193 9.83 12.25 6.27
N LEU A 194 8.87 11.74 5.48
CA LEU A 194 8.57 12.21 4.12
C LEU A 194 7.76 13.52 4.09
N PHE A 195 7.30 13.99 5.25
CA PHE A 195 6.42 15.16 5.37
C PHE A 195 7.06 16.30 6.16
N ASP A 196 6.67 17.52 5.80
CA ASP A 196 6.80 18.70 6.65
C ASP A 196 5.59 18.78 7.59
N LYS A 197 5.85 19.05 8.87
CA LYS A 197 4.85 19.07 9.96
C LYS A 197 4.46 20.50 10.37
N ASN A 198 4.63 21.47 9.49
CA ASN A 198 4.43 22.89 9.83
C ASN A 198 2.94 23.25 9.97
N ASP A 199 2.64 24.25 10.80
CA ASP A 199 1.30 24.85 10.84
C ASP A 199 0.89 25.35 9.43
N PHE A 200 -0.28 24.89 8.97
CA PHE A 200 -0.92 25.08 7.66
C PHE A 200 -0.02 25.65 6.54
N PRO A 201 0.61 24.80 5.71
CA PRO A 201 1.47 25.28 4.63
C PRO A 201 0.64 26.00 3.55
N ILE A 202 0.89 27.30 3.34
CA ILE A 202 0.15 28.15 2.39
C ILE A 202 0.49 27.80 0.91
N HIS A 203 1.58 27.07 0.68
CA HIS A 203 2.14 26.82 -0.66
C HIS A 203 2.18 25.35 -1.09
N THR A 204 1.50 24.44 -0.39
CA THR A 204 1.45 23.02 -0.78
C THR A 204 0.20 22.70 -1.61
N THR A 205 0.32 21.68 -2.47
CA THR A 205 -0.76 21.15 -3.28
C THR A 205 -1.59 20.09 -2.53
N SER A 206 -0.99 19.34 -1.60
CA SER A 206 -1.61 18.29 -0.79
C SER A 206 -1.42 18.58 0.70
N ILE A 207 -2.50 18.46 1.49
CA ILE A 207 -2.45 18.55 2.97
C ILE A 207 -3.37 17.51 3.57
N SER A 208 -2.88 16.80 4.57
CA SER A 208 -3.74 16.05 5.49
C SER A 208 -3.36 16.31 6.94
N LYS A 209 -4.29 16.09 7.87
CA LYS A 209 -4.01 16.20 9.29
C LYS A 209 -3.30 14.93 9.75
N GLY A 210 -2.10 15.06 10.30
CA GLY A 210 -1.38 13.93 10.89
C GLY A 210 -2.01 13.49 12.21
N TYR A 211 -2.12 12.17 12.40
CA TYR A 211 -2.76 11.58 13.58
C TYR A 211 -1.93 11.78 14.87
N GLU A 212 -0.60 11.74 14.77
CA GLU A 212 0.32 11.76 15.92
C GLU A 212 0.44 13.13 16.60
N TYR A 213 0.27 14.22 15.85
CA TYR A 213 0.68 15.54 16.34
C TYR A 213 -0.38 16.64 16.22
N GLY A 214 -1.49 16.39 15.51
CA GLY A 214 -2.45 17.43 15.18
C GLY A 214 -1.93 18.47 14.17
N TYR A 215 -0.69 18.32 13.66
CA TYR A 215 -0.13 19.14 12.60
C TYR A 215 -0.73 18.82 11.24
N PHE A 216 -0.64 19.79 10.33
CA PHE A 216 -0.86 19.58 8.91
C PHE A 216 0.42 19.01 8.29
N LEU A 217 0.27 17.97 7.48
CA LEU A 217 1.33 17.33 6.74
C LEU A 217 1.31 17.85 5.31
N SER A 218 2.47 18.26 4.80
CA SER A 218 2.70 18.44 3.36
C SER A 218 3.89 17.61 2.93
N GLU A 219 3.81 17.03 1.74
CA GLU A 219 4.92 16.24 1.20
C GLU A 219 6.14 17.13 0.95
N LYS A 220 7.32 16.62 1.29
CA LYS A 220 8.58 17.33 1.01
C LYS A 220 8.87 17.27 -0.50
N PRO A 221 9.14 18.42 -1.15
CA PRO A 221 9.35 18.47 -2.60
C PRO A 221 10.47 17.54 -3.09
N ASP A 222 11.52 17.36 -2.27
CA ASP A 222 12.74 16.64 -2.63
C ASP A 222 12.64 15.11 -2.41
N ILE A 223 11.47 14.61 -1.97
CA ILE A 223 11.31 13.22 -1.50
C ILE A 223 10.43 12.35 -2.40
N HIS A 224 9.70 12.94 -3.36
CA HIS A 224 8.86 12.18 -4.29
C HIS A 224 9.66 11.35 -5.30
N PHE A 225 9.47 10.03 -5.29
CA PHE A 225 10.00 9.15 -6.32
C PHE A 225 8.94 8.73 -7.34
N ASP A 226 7.70 8.49 -6.89
CA ASP A 226 6.58 8.15 -7.78
C ASP A 226 5.72 9.38 -8.12
N PRO A 227 5.84 9.97 -9.32
CA PRO A 227 5.04 11.12 -9.73
C PRO A 227 3.57 10.77 -10.01
N THR A 228 3.20 9.48 -10.00
CA THR A 228 1.83 9.00 -10.21
C THR A 228 1.06 8.85 -8.90
N GLY A 229 1.74 8.95 -7.76
CA GLY A 229 1.15 8.80 -6.44
C GLY A 229 0.46 10.06 -5.92
N VAL A 230 -0.47 9.86 -4.98
CA VAL A 230 -1.21 10.95 -4.33
C VAL A 230 -1.18 10.78 -2.82
N PHE A 231 -1.08 11.89 -2.10
CA PHE A 231 -1.26 11.97 -0.66
C PHE A 231 -2.56 12.70 -0.31
N LEU A 232 -3.51 12.01 0.31
CA LEU A 232 -4.81 12.58 0.69
C LEU A 232 -5.20 12.30 2.15
N GLU A 233 -4.54 11.34 2.80
CA GLU A 233 -4.87 10.88 4.15
C GLU A 233 -3.63 10.90 5.03
N GLY A 234 -3.74 11.35 6.28
CA GLY A 234 -2.59 11.32 7.17
C GLY A 234 -2.25 9.86 7.44
N PRO A 235 -0.99 9.41 7.34
CA PRO A 235 -0.66 8.01 7.60
C PRO A 235 -1.11 7.64 9.01
N ASP A 236 -1.90 6.59 9.12
CA ASP A 236 -2.30 6.09 10.43
C ASP A 236 -1.09 5.42 11.08
N ILE A 237 -0.87 5.72 12.35
CA ILE A 237 0.19 5.08 13.13
C ILE A 237 -0.32 4.66 14.49
N ILE A 238 0.30 3.60 14.98
CA ILE A 238 0.01 3.01 16.28
C ILE A 238 0.57 3.95 17.37
N TYR A 239 -0.32 4.47 18.20
CA TYR A 239 0.04 5.35 19.33
C TYR A 239 0.81 4.55 20.41
N PHE A 240 1.72 5.22 21.14
CA PHE A 240 2.45 4.84 22.37
C PHE A 240 3.98 4.66 22.26
N GLU A 241 4.71 5.53 22.97
CA GLU A 241 6.18 5.58 23.10
C GLU A 241 6.81 4.30 23.67
N GLU A 242 6.06 3.49 24.45
CA GLU A 242 6.58 2.29 25.13
C GLU A 242 6.63 1.04 24.22
N LYS A 243 6.21 1.14 22.95
CA LYS A 243 5.90 -0.01 22.09
C LYS A 243 6.37 0.15 20.64
N LYS A 244 7.54 0.76 20.41
CA LYS A 244 8.16 0.79 19.07
C LYS A 244 8.74 -0.57 18.72
N SER A 245 8.45 -1.09 17.52
CA SER A 245 8.98 -2.39 17.05
C SER A 245 10.50 -2.38 16.85
N HIS A 246 11.11 -1.22 16.67
CA HIS A 246 12.49 -1.05 16.16
C HIS A 246 12.74 -1.69 14.78
N LEU A 247 11.68 -2.07 14.06
CA LEU A 247 11.78 -2.76 12.77
C LEU A 247 12.54 -1.94 11.74
N TYR A 248 12.17 -0.66 11.56
CA TYR A 248 12.84 0.22 10.61
C TYR A 248 14.33 0.41 10.95
N SER A 249 14.67 0.52 12.24
CA SER A 249 16.08 0.56 12.66
C SER A 249 16.81 -0.70 12.23
N LYS A 250 16.17 -1.88 12.31
CA LYS A 250 16.75 -3.13 11.80
C LYS A 250 16.84 -3.20 10.28
N TRP A 251 15.93 -2.58 9.54
CA TRP A 251 16.09 -2.42 8.09
C TRP A 251 17.35 -1.61 7.75
N VAL A 252 17.57 -0.50 8.45
CA VAL A 252 18.76 0.34 8.26
C VAL A 252 20.05 -0.42 8.64
N GLU A 253 20.05 -1.09 9.80
CA GLU A 253 21.21 -1.87 10.28
C GLU A 253 21.56 -3.03 9.33
N ASN A 254 20.56 -3.78 8.86
CA ASN A 254 20.77 -4.92 7.98
C ASN A 254 21.09 -4.52 6.54
N ASN A 255 20.68 -3.32 6.11
CA ASN A 255 20.90 -2.79 4.76
C ASN A 255 20.44 -3.77 3.65
N ASP A 256 19.32 -4.45 3.89
CA ASP A 256 18.68 -5.40 2.97
C ASP A 256 17.38 -4.84 2.39
N VAL A 257 16.55 -4.14 3.16
CA VAL A 257 15.28 -3.57 2.68
C VAL A 257 15.50 -2.27 1.92
N ILE A 258 15.15 -2.26 0.62
CA ILE A 258 15.23 -1.06 -0.24
C ILE A 258 13.91 -0.29 -0.32
N CYS A 259 12.80 -0.97 -0.04
CA CYS A 259 11.46 -0.39 -0.08
C CYS A 259 10.51 -1.14 0.86
N ALA A 260 9.59 -0.42 1.49
CA ALA A 260 8.41 -0.98 2.13
C ALA A 260 7.13 -0.36 1.53
N CYS A 261 6.14 -1.19 1.25
CA CYS A 261 4.85 -0.77 0.70
C CYS A 261 3.71 -1.19 1.63
N PHE A 262 2.77 -0.26 1.82
CA PHE A 262 1.68 -0.35 2.79
C PHE A 262 0.30 -0.22 2.15
N GLY A 263 -0.72 -0.68 2.87
CA GLY A 263 -2.14 -0.49 2.56
C GLY A 263 -2.79 0.48 3.53
N HIS A 264 -4.02 0.15 3.99
CA HIS A 264 -4.74 0.76 5.12
C HIS A 264 -5.24 2.19 4.86
N ASN A 265 -4.33 3.10 4.51
CA ASN A 265 -4.67 4.48 4.20
C ASN A 265 -5.13 4.59 2.74
N HIS A 266 -6.41 4.26 2.52
CA HIS A 266 -7.08 4.21 1.22
C HIS A 266 -6.82 5.43 0.32
N GLY A 267 -6.66 6.62 0.91
CA GLY A 267 -6.44 7.87 0.19
C GLY A 267 -5.04 8.05 -0.37
N ASN A 268 -4.10 7.19 0.03
CA ASN A 268 -2.68 7.34 -0.27
C ASN A 268 -2.23 6.35 -1.33
N SER A 269 -1.36 6.85 -2.21
CA SER A 269 -0.68 6.07 -3.23
C SER A 269 0.67 6.69 -3.57
N PHE A 270 1.26 7.48 -2.66
CA PHE A 270 2.58 8.06 -2.85
C PHE A 270 3.67 7.07 -2.46
N LEU A 271 4.88 7.28 -2.98
CA LEU A 271 6.09 6.59 -2.55
C LEU A 271 7.27 7.56 -2.62
N GLY A 272 8.05 7.61 -1.52
CA GLY A 272 9.20 8.49 -1.40
C GLY A 272 10.34 7.88 -0.58
N TYR A 273 11.52 8.51 -0.62
CA TYR A 273 12.70 8.01 0.08
C TYR A 273 12.92 8.72 1.42
N THR A 274 13.19 7.94 2.46
CA THR A 274 13.70 8.48 3.71
C THR A 274 15.13 9.00 3.54
N LYS A 275 15.64 9.73 4.54
CA LYS A 275 17.04 10.16 4.58
C LYS A 275 18.04 8.99 4.62
N ASP A 276 17.58 7.81 5.01
CA ASP A 276 18.39 6.59 5.10
C ASP A 276 18.40 5.80 3.77
N GLY A 277 17.71 6.30 2.74
CA GLY A 277 17.67 5.70 1.40
C GLY A 277 16.66 4.56 1.24
N ILE A 278 15.75 4.36 2.21
CA ILE A 278 14.69 3.35 2.15
C ILE A 278 13.44 3.98 1.56
N GLY A 279 12.89 3.37 0.51
CA GLY A 279 11.61 3.78 -0.06
C GLY A 279 10.45 3.40 0.87
N LEU A 280 9.56 4.33 1.19
CA LEU A 280 8.34 4.07 1.94
C LEU A 280 7.14 4.63 1.16
N GLY A 281 6.06 3.87 1.08
CA GLY A 281 4.89 4.31 0.33
C GLY A 281 3.68 3.40 0.45
N PHE A 282 2.60 3.81 -0.19
CA PHE A 282 1.30 3.16 -0.12
C PHE A 282 0.87 2.64 -1.49
N ASP A 283 0.13 1.54 -1.52
CA ASP A 283 -0.75 1.22 -2.64
C ASP A 283 -2.12 1.86 -2.39
N SER A 284 -2.83 2.20 -3.48
CA SER A 284 -4.20 2.67 -3.38
C SER A 284 -5.15 1.52 -3.09
N THR A 285 -6.29 1.81 -2.49
CA THR A 285 -7.38 0.83 -2.39
C THR A 285 -7.84 0.38 -3.78
N ALA A 286 -8.09 -0.92 -3.92
CA ALA A 286 -8.61 -1.55 -5.12
C ALA A 286 -10.14 -1.76 -5.07
N GLY A 287 -10.74 -1.70 -3.87
CA GLY A 287 -12.14 -2.03 -3.58
C GLY A 287 -13.16 -0.89 -3.77
N TRP A 288 -14.42 -1.22 -4.12
CA TRP A 288 -15.53 -0.24 -4.19
C TRP A 288 -16.66 -0.45 -3.15
N LEU A 289 -16.81 -1.64 -2.56
CA LEU A 289 -18.02 -1.95 -1.78
C LEU A 289 -18.06 -1.41 -0.34
N VAL A 290 -16.91 -1.14 0.28
CA VAL A 290 -16.83 -0.83 1.72
C VAL A 290 -15.89 0.33 2.03
N THR A 291 -14.87 0.51 1.21
CA THR A 291 -13.89 1.57 1.42
C THR A 291 -14.60 2.92 1.31
N TYR A 292 -14.49 3.73 2.37
CA TYR A 292 -14.91 5.11 2.26
C TYR A 292 -14.14 5.72 1.08
N SER A 293 -14.88 6.12 0.05
CA SER A 293 -14.25 6.71 -1.12
C SER A 293 -13.72 8.07 -0.68
N PHE A 294 -12.41 8.27 -0.73
CA PHE A 294 -11.89 9.62 -0.82
C PHE A 294 -12.58 10.25 -2.04
N PRO A 295 -13.44 11.27 -1.85
CA PRO A 295 -14.27 11.76 -2.94
C PRO A 295 -13.38 12.23 -4.09
N GLY A 296 -13.50 11.59 -5.25
CA GLY A 296 -12.71 11.92 -6.42
C GLY A 296 -11.30 11.31 -6.48
N LEU A 297 -11.01 10.26 -5.71
CA LEU A 297 -9.82 9.43 -5.93
C LEU A 297 -10.19 8.20 -6.76
N ASP A 298 -9.44 7.95 -7.84
CA ASP A 298 -9.53 6.70 -8.59
C ASP A 298 -8.91 5.54 -7.82
N ARG A 299 -9.44 4.33 -8.00
CA ARG A 299 -8.87 3.11 -7.39
C ARG A 299 -7.75 2.59 -8.28
N GLY A 300 -6.80 1.88 -7.68
CA GLY A 300 -5.63 1.43 -8.43
C GLY A 300 -4.98 0.18 -7.90
N ALA A 301 -3.84 -0.11 -8.51
CA ALA A 301 -2.91 -1.16 -8.14
C ALA A 301 -1.50 -0.61 -8.35
N ARG A 302 -0.53 -1.00 -7.52
CA ARG A 302 0.86 -0.58 -7.70
C ARG A 302 1.68 -1.67 -8.36
N LEU A 303 2.45 -1.28 -9.37
CA LEU A 303 3.45 -2.13 -9.99
C LEU A 303 4.83 -1.81 -9.42
N PHE A 304 5.60 -2.84 -9.12
CA PHE A 304 7.05 -2.77 -8.90
C PHE A 304 7.75 -3.57 -10.00
N GLU A 305 8.86 -3.06 -10.54
CA GLU A 305 9.76 -3.77 -11.44
C GLU A 305 11.19 -3.68 -10.91
N ILE A 306 11.78 -4.82 -10.58
CA ILE A 306 13.19 -4.95 -10.15
C ILE A 306 14.03 -5.43 -11.32
N ASN A 307 15.26 -4.93 -11.44
CA ASN A 307 16.21 -5.38 -12.45
C ASN A 307 17.29 -6.27 -11.82
N GLU A 308 17.54 -7.43 -12.40
CA GLU A 308 18.57 -8.38 -11.97
C GLU A 308 19.98 -7.76 -11.94
N LYS A 309 20.27 -6.81 -12.84
CA LYS A 309 21.60 -6.16 -12.92
C LYS A 309 21.88 -5.20 -11.76
N ASP A 310 20.83 -4.65 -11.16
CA ASP A 310 20.93 -3.79 -9.99
C ASP A 310 19.70 -3.99 -9.11
N THR A 311 19.84 -4.90 -8.15
CA THR A 311 18.79 -5.19 -7.17
C THR A 311 18.72 -4.15 -6.05
N SER A 312 19.57 -3.14 -6.04
CA SER A 312 19.49 -2.05 -5.05
C SER A 312 18.47 -0.98 -5.40
N THR A 313 17.94 -1.01 -6.62
CA THR A 313 16.95 -0.07 -7.14
C THR A 313 15.73 -0.79 -7.72
N PHE A 314 14.64 -0.05 -7.93
CA PHE A 314 13.42 -0.56 -8.53
C PHE A 314 12.69 0.57 -9.24
N TYR A 315 11.82 0.20 -10.18
CA TYR A 315 10.82 1.07 -10.77
C TYR A 315 9.46 0.82 -10.11
N THR A 316 8.65 1.86 -9.94
CA THR A 316 7.26 1.72 -9.49
C THR A 316 6.34 2.69 -10.20
N GLN A 317 5.06 2.31 -10.31
CA GLN A 317 3.99 3.18 -10.80
C GLN A 317 2.63 2.71 -10.26
N MET A 318 1.70 3.65 -10.16
CA MET A 318 0.29 3.36 -9.98
C MET A 318 -0.39 3.06 -11.32
N LEU A 319 -1.26 2.05 -11.31
CA LEU A 319 -2.15 1.67 -12.41
C LEU A 319 -3.59 1.97 -11.98
N TYR A 320 -4.08 3.15 -12.33
CA TYR A 320 -5.43 3.55 -11.92
C TYR A 320 -6.51 3.04 -12.88
N TYR A 321 -7.68 2.72 -12.34
CA TYR A 321 -8.81 2.15 -13.07
C TYR A 321 -9.15 2.92 -14.35
N GLY A 322 -9.23 4.26 -14.29
CA GLY A 322 -9.54 5.11 -15.44
C GLY A 322 -8.49 5.15 -16.53
N GLN A 323 -7.27 4.67 -16.25
CA GLN A 323 -6.20 4.55 -17.23
C GLN A 323 -6.22 3.21 -17.93
N ILE A 324 -6.50 2.14 -17.18
CA ILE A 324 -6.21 0.79 -17.61
C ILE A 324 -7.46 -0.01 -17.98
N VAL A 325 -8.65 0.39 -17.49
CA VAL A 325 -9.91 -0.29 -17.81
C VAL A 325 -10.55 0.35 -19.04
N PRO A 326 -10.80 -0.42 -20.11
CA PRO A 326 -11.50 0.09 -21.29
C PRO A 326 -12.86 0.70 -20.95
N ASP A 327 -13.20 1.80 -21.61
CA ASP A 327 -14.47 2.53 -21.43
C ASP A 327 -14.76 3.03 -20.01
N ALA A 328 -13.77 3.01 -19.12
CA ALA A 328 -13.88 3.58 -17.79
C ALA A 328 -14.25 5.08 -17.89
N LYS A 329 -15.43 5.43 -17.37
CA LYS A 329 -15.88 6.82 -17.28
C LYS A 329 -15.50 7.38 -15.92
N ILE A 330 -14.46 8.21 -15.93
CA ILE A 330 -14.06 8.99 -14.76
C ILE A 330 -14.25 10.46 -15.06
N ASP A 331 -14.88 11.19 -14.15
CA ASP A 331 -15.08 12.61 -14.30
C ASP A 331 -13.75 13.38 -14.20
N LEU A 332 -13.73 14.59 -14.78
CA LEU A 332 -12.52 15.39 -14.88
C LEU A 332 -11.95 15.75 -13.50
N LEU A 333 -12.80 16.01 -12.50
CA LEU A 333 -12.35 16.36 -11.16
C LEU A 333 -11.61 15.19 -10.52
N THR A 334 -12.19 13.99 -10.62
CA THR A 334 -11.56 12.75 -10.13
C THR A 334 -10.20 12.51 -10.79
N ARG A 335 -10.09 12.72 -12.11
CA ARG A 335 -8.80 12.63 -12.80
C ARG A 335 -7.80 13.64 -12.27
N MET A 336 -8.21 14.90 -12.08
CA MET A 336 -7.29 15.94 -11.60
C MET A 336 -6.77 15.66 -10.18
N ILE A 337 -7.61 15.14 -9.29
CA ILE A 337 -7.22 14.74 -7.93
C ILE A 337 -6.27 13.54 -7.98
N THR A 338 -6.62 12.49 -8.74
CA THR A 338 -5.86 11.25 -8.89
C THR A 338 -4.45 11.46 -9.45
N TYR A 339 -4.25 12.48 -10.29
CA TYR A 339 -2.92 12.79 -10.85
C TYR A 339 -2.19 13.92 -10.11
N GLY A 340 -2.49 14.10 -8.81
CA GLY A 340 -1.82 15.09 -7.97
C GLY A 340 -2.04 16.54 -8.41
N ASN A 341 -2.97 16.80 -9.33
CA ASN A 341 -3.17 18.11 -9.94
C ASN A 341 -4.18 18.96 -9.16
N LEU A 342 -3.99 19.01 -7.84
CA LEU A 342 -4.92 19.57 -6.87
C LEU A 342 -5.14 21.07 -7.08
N GLN A 343 -4.10 21.83 -7.45
CA GLN A 343 -4.25 23.25 -7.77
C GLN A 343 -5.20 23.47 -8.95
N ASN A 344 -5.05 22.69 -10.03
CA ASN A 344 -5.97 22.79 -11.16
C ASN A 344 -7.36 22.25 -10.79
N ALA A 345 -7.47 21.22 -9.94
CA ALA A 345 -8.75 20.73 -9.44
C ALA A 345 -9.51 21.83 -8.70
N PHE A 346 -8.84 22.59 -7.83
CA PHE A 346 -9.43 23.76 -7.15
C PHE A 346 -9.84 24.86 -8.14
N ILE A 347 -9.02 25.15 -9.15
CA ILE A 347 -9.37 26.10 -10.21
C ILE A 347 -10.60 25.63 -10.97
N PHE A 348 -10.69 24.35 -11.32
CA PHE A 348 -11.83 23.76 -12.02
C PHE A 348 -13.12 23.83 -11.19
N LEU A 349 -13.06 23.42 -9.91
CA LEU A 349 -14.16 23.56 -8.95
C LEU A 349 -14.67 25.00 -8.89
N ARG A 350 -13.74 25.96 -8.74
CA ARG A 350 -14.07 27.38 -8.61
C ARG A 350 -14.64 27.99 -9.89
N SER A 351 -14.10 27.61 -11.05
CA SER A 351 -14.40 28.26 -12.33
C SER A 351 -15.57 27.62 -13.08
N THR A 352 -15.79 26.31 -12.89
CA THR A 352 -16.71 25.50 -13.70
C THR A 352 -17.94 25.05 -12.93
N LEU A 353 -17.78 24.56 -11.69
CA LEU A 353 -18.91 24.03 -10.91
C LEU A 353 -19.67 25.11 -10.13
N ILE A 354 -19.04 26.26 -9.85
CA ILE A 354 -19.71 27.39 -9.20
C ILE A 354 -20.19 28.36 -10.28
N PRO A 355 -21.50 28.65 -10.41
CA PRO A 355 -22.00 29.65 -11.36
C PRO A 355 -21.32 31.01 -11.14
N ARG A 356 -20.93 31.70 -12.23
CA ARG A 356 -20.24 33.00 -12.19
C ARG A 356 -20.81 34.03 -11.19
N PRO A 357 -22.14 34.18 -11.02
CA PRO A 357 -22.71 35.11 -10.02
C PRO A 357 -22.36 34.73 -8.57
N LEU A 358 -22.25 33.43 -8.30
CA LEU A 358 -21.95 32.87 -6.98
C LEU A 358 -20.45 32.82 -6.68
N GLN A 359 -19.57 32.79 -7.70
CA GLN A 359 -18.11 32.78 -7.51
C GLN A 359 -17.61 33.96 -6.67
N LYS A 360 -18.24 35.15 -6.81
CA LYS A 360 -17.89 36.37 -6.08
C LYS A 360 -18.30 36.35 -4.60
N TYR A 361 -19.33 35.57 -4.25
CA TYR A 361 -19.87 35.46 -2.89
C TYR A 361 -19.38 34.21 -2.15
N ILE A 362 -19.28 33.08 -2.85
CA ILE A 362 -18.89 31.78 -2.29
C ILE A 362 -17.38 31.69 -2.15
N GLY A 363 -16.61 32.11 -3.17
CA GLY A 363 -15.15 31.96 -3.15
C GLY A 363 -14.49 32.71 -1.98
N LYS A 364 -14.94 33.94 -1.71
CA LYS A 364 -14.40 34.74 -0.60
C LYS A 364 -14.89 34.24 0.77
N LYS A 365 -16.18 33.91 0.91
CA LYS A 365 -16.75 33.43 2.18
C LYS A 365 -16.30 32.02 2.56
N ILE A 366 -16.15 31.09 1.62
CA ILE A 366 -15.62 29.75 1.90
C ILE A 366 -14.16 29.84 2.29
N LEU A 367 -13.35 30.62 1.56
CA LEU A 367 -11.94 30.81 1.89
C LEU A 367 -11.77 31.49 3.26
N GLU A 368 -12.55 32.54 3.57
CA GLU A 368 -12.57 33.16 4.90
C GLU A 368 -13.06 32.21 6.00
N LYS A 369 -14.07 31.37 5.72
CA LYS A 369 -14.60 30.41 6.70
C LYS A 369 -13.64 29.25 6.95
N LEU A 370 -12.93 28.78 5.92
CA LEU A 370 -11.85 27.81 6.04
C LEU A 370 -10.66 28.43 6.79
N LYS A 371 -10.26 29.66 6.45
CA LYS A 371 -9.19 30.39 7.15
C LYS A 371 -9.53 30.63 8.63
N ASN A 372 -10.77 31.00 8.95
CA ASN A 372 -11.22 31.19 10.33
C ASN A 372 -11.43 29.88 11.12
N ARG A 373 -11.63 28.74 10.45
CA ARG A 373 -11.90 27.45 11.11
C ARG A 373 -10.68 26.54 11.17
N LEU A 374 -9.75 26.67 10.23
CA LEU A 374 -8.59 25.78 10.05
C LEU A 374 -7.26 26.48 10.32
N CYS A 375 -7.21 27.82 10.35
CA CYS A 375 -6.00 28.57 10.66
C CYS A 375 -6.01 29.03 12.14
N PRO A 376 -4.96 28.72 12.92
CA PRO A 376 -4.78 29.20 14.29
C PRO A 376 -4.85 30.74 14.36
N GLU A 377 -5.39 31.28 15.46
CA GLU A 377 -5.70 32.71 15.60
C GLU A 377 -4.47 33.62 15.50
N HIS A 378 -3.29 33.12 15.88
CA HIS A 378 -2.02 33.83 15.76
C HIS A 378 -1.44 33.86 14.32
N LEU A 379 -2.07 33.14 13.38
CA LEU A 379 -1.70 33.07 11.95
C LEU A 379 -2.79 33.65 11.02
N ARG A 380 -3.91 34.13 11.56
CA ARG A 380 -4.99 34.76 10.79
C ARG A 380 -4.62 36.20 10.42
#